data_AF-A0A8C3UZQ5-F1
#
_entry.id   AF-A0A8C3UZQ5-F1
#
_cell.length_a   1.000
_cell.length_b   1.000
_cell.length_c   1.000
_cell.angle_alpha   90.00
_cell.angle_beta   90.00
_cell.angle_gamma   90.00
#
_symmetry.space_group_name_H-M   'P 1'
#
loop_
_entity.id
_entity.type
_entity.pdbx_description
1 polymer ?
#
loop_
_entity_poly.entity_id
_entity_poly.type
_entity_poly.pdbx_seq_one_letter_code
_entity_poly.pdbx_strand_id
1 'polypeptide(L)'
;YQTGPYCYEACAEAAAWLRARLRERPRVALVCGSGLGALAQELSDPQTFDYADIPHFPRSTVQGHAGRLVVGRLGSAPCAVLQGRFHLYEGYSPAQVVVPVRALALAGVHTLVLTNAAGSLRPHLGPGHLLVIRDHIDLPGLAGRSPLVGPNDERWAGPAGAGGIWGEKENLEGGTGAWRGRRGQFWGEIGVILG
;
A
#
# COMPACT_ATOMS: atom_id res chain seq x y z
N TYR A 1 2.10 9.39 -23.96
CA TYR A 1 2.43 9.47 -22.53
C TYR A 1 1.26 9.14 -21.59
N GLN A 2 0.00 9.12 -22.05
CA GLN A 2 -1.18 8.68 -21.27
C GLN A 2 -1.51 7.18 -21.41
N THR A 3 -0.63 6.39 -22.05
CA THR A 3 -0.90 5.01 -22.48
C THR A 3 0.15 4.02 -21.97
N GLY A 4 0.84 4.35 -20.87
CA GLY A 4 1.75 3.41 -20.21
C GLY A 4 0.99 2.39 -19.36
N PRO A 5 1.50 1.16 -19.19
CA PRO A 5 0.80 0.06 -18.48
C PRO A 5 0.51 0.32 -16.98
N TYR A 6 0.92 1.46 -16.43
CA TYR A 6 0.78 1.83 -15.01
C TYR A 6 0.18 3.23 -14.83
N CYS A 7 -0.56 3.70 -15.83
CA CYS A 7 -1.34 4.94 -15.77
C CYS A 7 -2.59 4.78 -14.90
N TYR A 8 -3.33 5.88 -14.72
CA TYR A 8 -4.57 5.88 -13.95
C TYR A 8 -5.57 4.83 -14.46
N GLU A 9 -5.67 4.65 -15.78
CA GLU A 9 -6.58 3.72 -16.44
C GLU A 9 -6.31 2.27 -16.03
N ALA A 10 -5.03 1.86 -15.98
CA ALA A 10 -4.65 0.51 -15.53
C ALA A 10 -5.07 0.26 -14.07
N CYS A 11 -4.85 1.24 -13.18
CA CYS A 11 -5.29 1.14 -11.79
C CYS A 11 -6.83 1.14 -11.68
N ALA A 12 -7.52 1.91 -12.53
CA ALA A 12 -8.97 2.00 -12.55
C ALA A 12 -9.63 0.72 -13.07
N GLU A 13 -9.02 0.06 -14.05
CA GLU A 13 -9.43 -1.26 -14.56
C GLU A 13 -9.29 -2.33 -13.48
N ALA A 14 -8.12 -2.40 -12.81
CA ALA A 14 -7.91 -3.30 -11.68
C ALA A 14 -8.92 -3.06 -10.55
N ALA A 15 -9.18 -1.78 -10.22
CA ALA A 15 -10.17 -1.41 -9.23
C ALA A 15 -11.60 -1.79 -9.64
N ALA A 16 -11.97 -1.64 -10.91
CA ALA A 16 -13.26 -2.05 -11.43
C ALA A 16 -13.43 -3.57 -11.36
N TRP A 17 -12.40 -4.31 -11.75
CA TRP A 17 -12.35 -5.77 -11.65
C TRP A 17 -12.58 -6.25 -10.22
N LEU A 18 -11.93 -5.60 -9.24
CA LEU A 18 -12.11 -5.87 -7.81
C LEU A 18 -13.52 -5.54 -7.36
N ARG A 19 -14.01 -4.32 -7.61
CA ARG A 19 -15.36 -3.89 -7.16
C ARG A 19 -16.48 -4.79 -7.68
N ALA A 20 -16.31 -5.40 -8.85
CA ALA A 20 -17.28 -6.35 -9.40
C ALA A 20 -17.33 -7.70 -8.65
N ARG A 21 -16.31 -8.04 -7.85
CA ARG A 21 -16.14 -9.36 -7.21
C ARG A 21 -16.13 -9.30 -5.67
N LEU A 22 -15.90 -8.12 -5.10
CA LEU A 22 -15.91 -7.90 -3.66
C LEU A 22 -17.33 -7.99 -3.10
N ARG A 23 -17.52 -8.82 -2.06
CA ARG A 23 -18.78 -8.88 -1.28
C ARG A 23 -18.97 -7.61 -0.45
N GLU A 24 -17.88 -7.13 0.15
CA GLU A 24 -17.84 -5.90 0.94
C GLU A 24 -16.62 -5.07 0.53
N ARG A 25 -16.77 -3.74 0.50
CA ARG A 25 -15.67 -2.85 0.12
C ARG A 25 -14.73 -2.65 1.31
N PRO A 26 -13.43 -2.98 1.17
CA PRO A 26 -12.46 -2.76 2.24
C PRO A 26 -12.27 -1.26 2.47
N ARG A 27 -12.15 -0.88 3.74
CA ARG A 27 -11.85 0.49 4.17
C ARG A 27 -10.36 0.67 4.45
N VAL A 28 -9.74 -0.40 4.97
CA VAL A 28 -8.31 -0.46 5.31
C VAL A 28 -7.62 -1.46 4.37
N ALA A 29 -6.43 -1.12 3.89
CA ALA A 29 -5.51 -2.06 3.26
C ALA A 29 -4.29 -2.26 4.15
N LEU A 30 -3.84 -3.52 4.28
CA LEU A 30 -2.62 -3.90 4.97
C LEU A 30 -1.68 -4.53 3.95
N VAL A 31 -0.46 -4.02 3.86
CA VAL A 31 0.58 -4.60 3.01
C VAL A 31 1.51 -5.41 3.90
N CYS A 32 1.43 -6.74 3.81
CA CYS A 32 2.24 -7.62 4.63
C CYS A 32 3.67 -7.73 4.08
N GLY A 33 4.65 -7.52 4.95
CA GLY A 33 6.06 -7.73 4.67
C GLY A 33 6.48 -9.18 4.92
N SER A 34 7.77 -9.45 4.76
CA SER A 34 8.37 -10.74 5.10
C SER A 34 8.00 -11.15 6.54
N GLY A 35 7.55 -12.39 6.72
CA GLY A 35 7.15 -12.92 8.02
C GLY A 35 5.76 -12.52 8.54
N LEU A 36 5.04 -11.60 7.86
CA LEU A 36 3.73 -11.11 8.30
C LEU A 36 2.55 -11.60 7.44
N GLY A 37 2.80 -12.55 6.53
CA GLY A 37 1.77 -13.12 5.68
C GLY A 37 0.64 -13.82 6.45
N ALA A 38 0.94 -14.37 7.64
CA ALA A 38 -0.04 -15.05 8.49
C ALA A 38 -1.20 -14.14 8.91
N LEU A 39 -1.03 -12.81 8.91
CA LEU A 39 -2.08 -11.87 9.30
C LEU A 39 -3.37 -12.00 8.46
N ALA A 40 -3.27 -12.45 7.20
CA ALA A 40 -4.48 -12.66 6.40
C ALA A 40 -5.32 -13.87 6.85
N GLN A 41 -4.74 -14.79 7.64
CA GLN A 41 -5.45 -15.94 8.21
C GLN A 41 -6.37 -15.51 9.38
N GLU A 42 -6.12 -14.35 9.97
CA GLU A 42 -6.93 -13.76 11.04
C GLU A 42 -8.21 -13.07 10.52
N LEU A 43 -8.38 -12.96 9.20
CA LEU A 43 -9.57 -12.36 8.62
C LEU A 43 -10.76 -13.32 8.72
N SER A 44 -11.89 -12.83 9.23
CA SER A 44 -13.16 -13.55 9.11
C SER A 44 -13.76 -13.35 7.72
N ASP A 45 -14.50 -14.37 7.26
CA ASP A 45 -15.17 -14.42 5.95
C ASP A 45 -14.27 -14.09 4.74
N PRO A 46 -13.08 -14.70 4.62
CA PRO A 46 -12.11 -14.30 3.62
C PRO A 46 -12.56 -14.60 2.19
N GLN A 47 -12.32 -13.64 1.30
CA GLN A 47 -12.30 -13.77 -0.15
C GLN A 47 -10.87 -13.59 -0.65
N THR A 48 -10.36 -14.57 -1.38
CA THR A 48 -8.98 -14.55 -1.87
C THR A 48 -8.95 -14.37 -3.38
N PHE A 49 -8.04 -13.52 -3.85
CA PHE A 49 -7.75 -13.29 -5.26
C PHE A 49 -6.25 -13.45 -5.49
N ASP A 50 -5.85 -14.32 -6.42
CA ASP A 50 -4.44 -14.43 -6.81
C ASP A 50 -4.05 -13.18 -7.62
N TYR A 51 -2.85 -12.63 -7.40
CA TYR A 51 -2.38 -11.44 -8.10
C TYR A 51 -2.36 -11.63 -9.62
N ALA A 52 -2.17 -12.86 -10.10
CA ALA A 52 -2.16 -13.18 -11.51
C ALA A 52 -3.52 -12.96 -12.20
N ASP A 53 -4.62 -12.98 -11.45
CA ASP A 53 -5.98 -12.80 -11.99
C ASP A 53 -6.42 -11.33 -11.98
N ILE A 54 -5.73 -10.49 -11.20
CA ILE A 54 -6.04 -9.07 -11.08
C ILE A 54 -5.33 -8.33 -12.22
N PRO A 55 -6.06 -7.60 -13.09
CA PRO A 55 -5.45 -6.84 -14.17
C PRO A 55 -4.34 -5.92 -13.68
N HIS A 56 -3.22 -5.88 -14.41
CA HIS A 56 -2.06 -5.00 -14.17
C HIS A 56 -1.28 -5.22 -12.87
N PHE A 57 -1.68 -6.18 -12.02
CA PHE A 57 -0.88 -6.54 -10.86
C PHE A 57 0.45 -7.19 -11.28
N PRO A 58 1.58 -6.79 -10.67
CA PRO A 58 2.83 -7.51 -10.85
C PRO A 58 2.75 -8.95 -10.32
N ARG A 59 3.65 -9.81 -10.78
CA ARG A 59 3.79 -11.18 -10.26
C ARG A 59 4.73 -11.17 -9.07
N SER A 60 4.42 -11.93 -8.03
CA SER A 60 5.33 -12.04 -6.88
C SER A 60 6.41 -13.05 -7.19
N THR A 61 7.69 -12.70 -7.04
CA THR A 61 8.82 -13.61 -7.34
C THR A 61 9.63 -14.00 -6.09
N VAL A 62 9.40 -13.33 -4.97
CA VAL A 62 10.12 -13.55 -3.71
C VAL A 62 9.53 -14.72 -2.91
N GLN A 63 10.41 -15.58 -2.38
CA GLN A 63 10.01 -16.67 -1.48
C GLN A 63 9.31 -16.14 -0.22
N GLY A 64 8.17 -16.76 0.15
CA GLY A 64 7.35 -16.33 1.29
C GLY A 64 6.30 -15.26 0.97
N HIS A 65 6.26 -14.76 -0.27
CA HIS A 65 5.18 -13.90 -0.74
C HIS A 65 4.17 -14.73 -1.51
N ALA A 66 3.03 -15.04 -0.87
CA ALA A 66 1.99 -15.89 -1.45
C ALA A 66 1.39 -15.33 -2.75
N GLY A 67 1.49 -14.01 -2.98
CA GLY A 67 1.03 -13.39 -4.21
C GLY A 67 -0.49 -13.28 -4.27
N ARG A 68 -1.12 -12.95 -3.14
CA ARG A 68 -2.58 -12.98 -2.96
C ARG A 68 -3.10 -11.72 -2.31
N LEU A 69 -4.25 -11.26 -2.78
CA LEU A 69 -5.09 -10.29 -2.09
C LEU A 69 -6.17 -11.04 -1.32
N VAL A 70 -6.20 -10.91 -0.01
CA VAL A 70 -7.25 -11.50 0.84
C VAL A 70 -8.10 -10.38 1.39
N VAL A 71 -9.41 -10.42 1.17
CA VAL A 71 -10.37 -9.44 1.69
C VAL A 71 -11.28 -10.12 2.68
N GLY A 72 -11.49 -9.52 3.84
CA GLY A 72 -12.36 -10.07 4.88
C GLY A 72 -12.54 -9.03 5.97
N ARG A 73 -12.83 -9.45 7.20
CA ARG A 73 -12.93 -8.54 8.34
C ARG A 73 -11.87 -8.84 9.39
N LEU A 74 -11.25 -7.78 9.89
CA LEU A 74 -10.45 -7.85 11.11
C LEU A 74 -11.28 -7.20 12.22
N GLY A 75 -11.88 -8.01 13.08
CA GLY A 75 -12.96 -7.55 13.96
C GLY A 75 -14.14 -7.02 13.15
N SER A 76 -14.59 -5.79 13.40
CA SER A 76 -15.68 -5.16 12.65
C SER A 76 -15.22 -4.45 11.36
N ALA A 77 -13.92 -4.27 11.15
CA ALA A 77 -13.38 -3.48 10.04
C ALA A 77 -13.20 -4.33 8.77
N PRO A 78 -13.80 -3.95 7.63
CA PRO A 78 -13.54 -4.61 6.35
C PRO A 78 -12.15 -4.22 5.84
N CYS A 79 -11.31 -5.23 5.63
CA CYS A 79 -9.88 -5.09 5.37
C CYS A 79 -9.48 -5.84 4.10
N ALA A 80 -8.54 -5.25 3.37
CA ALA A 80 -7.80 -5.90 2.29
C ALA A 80 -6.37 -6.18 2.79
N VAL A 81 -5.89 -7.41 2.66
CA VAL A 81 -4.53 -7.80 3.04
C VAL A 81 -3.80 -8.26 1.78
N LEU A 82 -2.76 -7.52 1.41
CA LEU A 82 -1.82 -7.89 0.36
C LEU A 82 -0.79 -8.86 0.97
N GLN A 83 -0.97 -10.17 0.76
CA GLN A 83 -0.06 -11.23 1.19
C GLN A 83 1.15 -11.29 0.26
N GLY A 84 2.13 -10.46 0.58
CA GLY A 84 3.31 -10.22 -0.22
C GLY A 84 3.20 -8.90 -0.99
N ARG A 85 4.34 -8.27 -1.17
CA ARG A 85 4.54 -7.04 -1.93
C ARG A 85 5.56 -7.25 -3.03
N PHE A 86 5.71 -6.22 -3.85
CA PHE A 86 6.70 -6.16 -4.91
C PHE A 86 7.82 -5.21 -4.50
N HIS A 87 9.05 -5.56 -4.84
CA HIS A 87 10.22 -4.77 -4.50
C HIS A 87 10.95 -4.29 -5.74
N LEU A 88 11.60 -3.12 -5.61
CA LEU A 88 12.42 -2.56 -6.68
C LEU A 88 13.61 -3.48 -7.06
N TYR A 89 14.12 -4.26 -6.12
CA TYR A 89 15.23 -5.19 -6.36
C TYR A 89 14.82 -6.40 -7.22
N GLU A 90 13.51 -6.68 -7.37
CA GLU A 90 13.00 -7.73 -8.27
C GLU A 90 13.01 -7.27 -9.75
N GLY A 91 13.45 -6.02 -10.02
CA GLY A 91 13.48 -5.43 -11.37
C GLY A 91 12.24 -4.61 -11.71
N TYR A 92 11.27 -4.48 -10.78
CA TYR A 92 10.11 -3.63 -10.97
C TYR A 92 10.47 -2.14 -10.88
N SER A 93 9.87 -1.34 -11.77
CA SER A 93 9.86 0.11 -11.66
C SER A 93 9.04 0.58 -10.45
N PRO A 94 9.33 1.77 -9.89
CA PRO A 94 8.52 2.34 -8.81
C PRO A 94 7.03 2.44 -9.15
N ALA A 95 6.70 2.78 -10.40
CA ALA A 95 5.33 2.87 -10.88
C ALA A 95 4.60 1.51 -10.83
N GLN A 96 5.29 0.40 -11.16
CA GLN A 96 4.75 -0.96 -11.05
C GLN A 96 4.46 -1.34 -9.60
N VAL A 97 5.40 -1.07 -8.69
CA VAL A 97 5.30 -1.45 -7.28
C VAL A 97 4.05 -0.86 -6.61
N VAL A 98 3.65 0.36 -6.99
CA VAL A 98 2.52 1.07 -6.36
C VAL A 98 1.15 0.77 -6.97
N VAL A 99 1.06 0.00 -8.05
CA VAL A 99 -0.23 -0.34 -8.71
C VAL A 99 -1.26 -0.94 -7.75
N PRO A 100 -0.92 -1.94 -6.90
CA PRO A 100 -1.90 -2.53 -5.98
C PRO A 100 -2.52 -1.51 -5.02
N VAL A 101 -1.69 -0.62 -4.48
CA VAL A 101 -2.13 0.42 -3.54
C VAL A 101 -3.04 1.42 -4.26
N ARG A 102 -2.66 1.86 -5.46
CA ARG A 102 -3.47 2.76 -6.28
C ARG A 102 -4.82 2.13 -6.68
N ALA A 103 -4.82 0.86 -7.08
CA ALA A 103 -6.04 0.13 -7.41
C ALA A 103 -6.97 -0.03 -6.20
N LEU A 104 -6.42 -0.38 -5.03
CA LEU A 104 -7.18 -0.49 -3.78
C LEU A 104 -7.77 0.85 -3.34
N ALA A 105 -7.02 1.94 -3.48
CA ALA A 105 -7.52 3.30 -3.22
C ALA A 105 -8.74 3.61 -4.12
N LEU A 106 -8.65 3.33 -5.42
CA LEU A 106 -9.78 3.48 -6.35
C LEU A 106 -10.93 2.49 -6.08
N ALA A 107 -10.66 1.35 -5.44
CA ALA A 107 -11.68 0.38 -5.04
C ALA A 107 -12.47 0.83 -3.78
N GLY A 108 -11.95 1.79 -3.01
CA GLY A 108 -12.62 2.39 -1.84
C GLY A 108 -11.81 2.40 -0.55
N VAL A 109 -10.58 1.87 -0.58
CA VAL A 109 -9.66 1.94 0.56
C VAL A 109 -9.25 3.38 0.81
N HIS A 110 -9.24 3.78 2.08
CA HIS A 110 -8.86 5.12 2.52
C HIS A 110 -7.92 5.13 3.72
N THR A 111 -7.48 3.96 4.17
CA THR A 111 -6.42 3.79 5.16
C THR A 111 -5.49 2.68 4.69
N LEU A 112 -4.19 2.93 4.74
CA LEU A 112 -3.14 2.00 4.34
C LEU A 112 -2.23 1.77 5.54
N VAL A 113 -2.00 0.50 5.87
CA VAL A 113 -1.05 0.06 6.88
C VAL A 113 0.07 -0.68 6.16
N LEU A 114 1.28 -0.13 6.24
CA LEU A 114 2.48 -0.71 5.64
C LEU A 114 3.34 -1.35 6.72
N THR A 115 3.40 -2.68 6.76
CA THR A 115 4.38 -3.36 7.61
C THR A 115 5.69 -3.52 6.86
N ASN A 116 6.78 -3.96 7.47
CA ASN A 116 7.95 -4.49 6.76
C ASN A 116 8.78 -5.33 7.75
N ALA A 117 9.98 -5.72 7.32
CA ALA A 117 11.03 -6.21 8.19
C ALA A 117 12.26 -5.36 7.88
N ALA A 118 12.93 -4.84 8.89
CA ALA A 118 14.11 -3.98 8.73
C ALA A 118 15.10 -4.20 9.86
N GLY A 119 16.39 -3.96 9.62
CA GLY A 119 17.39 -3.91 10.68
C GLY A 119 17.34 -2.58 11.44
N SER A 120 17.42 -2.64 12.77
CA SER A 120 17.52 -1.43 13.58
C SER A 120 18.96 -0.90 13.62
N LEU A 121 19.13 0.41 13.41
CA LEU A 121 20.40 1.10 13.67
C LEU A 121 20.56 1.52 15.14
N ARG A 122 19.52 1.37 15.97
CA ARG A 122 19.60 1.65 17.42
C ARG A 122 20.25 0.44 18.12
N PRO A 123 21.42 0.60 18.77
CA PRO A 123 22.18 -0.53 19.30
C PRO A 123 21.47 -1.35 20.38
N HIS A 124 20.51 -0.75 21.09
CA HIS A 124 19.77 -1.39 22.19
C HIS A 124 18.50 -2.12 21.73
N LEU A 125 18.16 -2.05 20.44
CA LEU A 125 17.01 -2.77 19.90
C LEU A 125 17.46 -4.02 19.16
N GLY A 126 17.21 -5.16 19.79
CA GLY A 126 17.39 -6.46 19.18
C GLY A 126 16.17 -6.93 18.37
N PRO A 127 16.23 -8.16 17.84
CA PRO A 127 15.15 -8.76 17.07
C PRO A 127 13.81 -8.83 17.80
N GLY A 128 12.72 -8.75 17.02
CA GLY A 128 11.34 -8.93 17.49
C GLY A 128 10.63 -7.66 17.99
N HIS A 129 11.29 -6.49 17.92
CA HIS A 129 10.68 -5.23 18.35
C HIS A 129 9.76 -4.62 17.27
N LEU A 130 8.55 -4.22 17.67
CA LEU A 130 7.66 -3.44 16.82
C LEU A 130 8.01 -1.95 16.88
N LEU A 131 8.09 -1.30 15.72
CA LEU A 131 8.52 0.09 15.61
C LEU A 131 7.65 0.87 14.64
N VAL A 132 6.94 1.86 15.16
CA VAL A 132 6.12 2.77 14.34
C VAL A 132 7.04 3.66 13.50
N ILE A 133 6.79 3.69 12.19
CA ILE A 133 7.50 4.59 11.27
C ILE A 133 6.85 5.95 11.40
N ARG A 134 7.60 6.92 11.93
CA ARG A 134 7.14 8.31 12.03
C ARG A 134 7.50 9.12 10.78
N ASP A 135 8.62 8.77 10.16
CA ASP A 135 9.15 9.43 8.97
C ASP A 135 10.14 8.50 8.24
N HIS A 136 10.52 8.84 7.01
CA HIS A 136 11.48 8.08 6.21
C HIS A 136 12.43 8.97 5.41
N ILE A 137 13.58 8.41 5.02
CA ILE A 137 14.53 9.02 4.07
C ILE A 137 14.46 8.22 2.76
N ASP A 138 13.91 8.82 1.70
CA ASP A 138 13.77 8.18 0.39
C ASP A 138 15.02 8.36 -0.47
N LEU A 139 16.07 7.58 -0.18
CA LEU A 139 17.32 7.61 -0.97
C LEU A 139 17.09 7.31 -2.47
N PRO A 140 16.29 6.31 -2.86
CA PRO A 140 15.95 6.10 -4.28
C PRO A 140 15.24 7.32 -4.91
N GLY A 141 14.30 7.95 -4.20
CA GLY A 141 13.61 9.14 -4.68
C GLY A 141 14.54 10.33 -4.90
N LEU A 142 15.50 10.56 -4.00
CA LEU A 142 16.55 11.59 -4.17
C LEU A 142 17.39 11.35 -5.43
N ALA A 143 17.57 10.09 -5.84
CA ALA A 143 18.25 9.70 -7.07
C ALA A 143 17.32 9.65 -8.31
N GLY A 144 16.10 10.18 -8.21
CA GLY A 144 15.14 10.21 -9.32
C GLY A 144 14.40 8.89 -9.57
N ARG A 145 14.40 7.96 -8.61
CA ARG A 145 13.65 6.68 -8.69
C ARG A 145 12.39 6.71 -7.83
N SER A 146 11.55 7.72 -8.03
CA SER A 146 10.27 7.88 -7.32
C SER A 146 9.07 7.39 -8.16
N PRO A 147 8.01 6.83 -7.55
CA PRO A 147 6.75 6.50 -8.24
C PRO A 147 5.97 7.71 -8.75
N LEU A 148 6.45 8.92 -8.46
CA LEU A 148 5.89 10.20 -8.92
C LEU A 148 6.68 10.82 -10.08
N VAL A 149 7.75 10.17 -10.55
CA VAL A 149 8.49 10.65 -11.72
C VAL A 149 7.63 10.50 -12.98
N GLY A 150 7.54 11.58 -13.75
CA GLY A 150 6.76 11.67 -14.99
C GLY A 150 5.65 12.73 -14.91
N PRO A 151 4.78 12.79 -15.92
CA PRO A 151 3.65 13.72 -15.92
C PRO A 151 2.71 13.49 -14.74
N ASN A 152 2.29 14.56 -14.09
CA ASN A 152 1.26 14.51 -13.05
C ASN A 152 -0.12 14.27 -13.69
N ASP A 153 -0.86 13.30 -13.16
CA ASP A 153 -2.25 13.08 -13.51
C ASP A 153 -3.13 13.63 -12.38
N GLU A 154 -3.88 14.68 -12.70
CA GLU A 154 -4.65 15.46 -11.72
C GLU A 154 -5.75 14.65 -11.05
N ARG A 155 -6.16 13.51 -11.62
CA ARG A 155 -7.11 12.60 -10.98
C ARG A 155 -6.51 11.95 -9.72
N TRP A 156 -5.18 11.82 -9.66
CA TRP A 156 -4.46 11.41 -8.45
C TRP A 156 -4.13 12.62 -7.56
N ALA A 157 -3.46 13.64 -8.11
CA ALA A 157 -2.82 14.66 -7.28
C ALA A 157 -3.55 16.00 -7.20
N GLY A 158 -4.74 16.13 -7.80
CA GLY A 158 -5.32 17.44 -8.07
C GLY A 158 -4.40 18.30 -8.95
N PRO A 159 -4.66 19.61 -9.05
CA PRO A 159 -3.76 20.54 -9.72
C PRO A 159 -2.35 20.45 -9.14
N ALA A 160 -1.32 20.66 -9.97
CA ALA A 160 0.06 20.67 -9.50
C ALA A 160 0.24 21.66 -8.34
N GLY A 161 0.71 21.17 -7.19
CA GLY A 161 0.88 21.97 -5.96
C GLY A 161 -0.32 22.02 -5.00
N ALA A 162 -1.45 21.37 -5.32
CA ALA A 162 -2.70 21.51 -4.56
C ALA A 162 -3.01 20.37 -3.57
N GLY A 163 -2.07 19.44 -3.34
CA GLY A 163 -2.27 18.27 -2.46
C GLY A 163 -3.35 17.32 -3.00
N GLY A 164 -2.96 16.11 -3.39
CA GLY A 164 -3.84 15.19 -4.14
C GLY A 164 -5.07 14.64 -3.45
N ILE A 165 -5.56 13.51 -3.98
CA ILE A 165 -6.44 12.61 -3.25
C ILE A 165 -5.89 12.29 -1.84
N TRP A 166 -4.58 12.49 -1.64
CA TRP A 166 -3.82 12.24 -0.42
C TRP A 166 -3.79 13.41 0.59
N GLY A 167 -4.32 14.60 0.26
CA GLY A 167 -4.49 15.71 1.21
C GLY A 167 -3.21 16.30 1.83
N GLU A 168 -3.37 17.09 2.89
CA GLU A 168 -2.29 17.80 3.62
C GLU A 168 -1.92 17.08 4.93
N LYS A 169 -0.71 17.33 5.44
CA LYS A 169 -0.20 16.79 6.70
C LYS A 169 -0.80 17.58 7.87
N GLU A 170 -1.60 16.94 8.72
CA GLU A 170 -2.05 17.52 9.98
C GLU A 170 -1.22 16.93 11.14
N ASN A 171 -0.79 17.81 12.05
CA ASN A 171 -0.19 17.38 13.31
C ASN A 171 -1.31 17.03 14.29
N LEU A 172 -1.41 15.76 14.69
CA LEU A 172 -2.31 15.37 15.77
C LEU A 172 -1.70 15.77 17.12
N GLU A 173 -2.54 16.17 18.08
CA GLU A 173 -2.12 16.38 19.47
C GLU A 173 -1.51 15.08 20.01
N GLY A 174 -0.24 15.14 20.44
CA GLY A 174 0.56 13.97 20.83
C GLY A 174 1.76 13.67 19.92
N GLY A 175 1.97 14.43 18.84
CA GLY A 175 3.20 14.39 18.04
C GLY A 175 3.26 13.27 17.00
N THR A 176 2.19 12.50 16.82
CA THR A 176 2.01 11.61 15.69
C THR A 176 1.52 12.42 14.48
N GLY A 177 2.24 12.35 13.36
CA GLY A 177 1.78 12.95 12.11
C GLY A 177 0.80 11.99 11.43
N ALA A 178 -0.36 12.49 11.03
CA ALA A 178 -1.28 11.75 10.17
C ALA A 178 -1.53 12.58 8.91
N TRP A 179 -1.60 11.93 7.76
CA TRP A 179 -2.03 12.60 6.53
C TRP A 179 -3.56 12.54 6.47
N ARG A 180 -4.21 13.69 6.26
CA ARG A 180 -5.68 13.76 6.18
C ARG A 180 -6.10 14.04 4.75
N GLY A 181 -6.71 13.05 4.10
CA GLY A 181 -7.29 13.23 2.77
C GLY A 181 -8.50 14.18 2.81
N ARG A 182 -8.80 14.89 1.71
CA ARG A 182 -9.91 15.87 1.57
C ARG A 182 -11.33 15.33 1.84
N ARG A 183 -11.49 14.06 2.25
CA ARG A 183 -12.78 13.42 2.61
C ARG A 183 -12.77 12.76 4.01
N GLY A 184 -11.93 13.23 4.94
CA GLY A 184 -11.88 12.67 6.30
C GLY A 184 -11.16 11.32 6.39
N GLN A 185 -10.22 11.07 5.49
CA GLN A 185 -9.45 9.82 5.38
C GLN A 185 -8.17 9.94 6.22
N PHE A 186 -7.90 8.96 7.09
CA PHE A 186 -6.71 8.91 7.95
C PHE A 186 -5.72 7.87 7.44
N TRP A 187 -4.44 8.24 7.36
CA TRP A 187 -3.35 7.35 6.95
C TRP A 187 -2.29 7.28 8.06
N GLY A 188 -1.94 6.07 8.50
CA GLY A 188 -0.91 5.81 9.51
C GLY A 188 -0.01 4.64 9.09
N GLU A 189 1.30 4.84 9.06
CA GLU A 189 2.28 3.79 8.76
C GLU A 189 2.71 3.09 10.04
N ILE A 190 2.46 1.78 10.15
CA ILE A 190 2.98 0.94 11.24
C ILE A 190 4.07 0.06 10.67
N GLY A 191 5.31 0.53 10.76
CA GLY A 191 6.47 -0.31 10.55
C GLY A 191 6.52 -1.46 11.55
N VAL A 192 7.08 -2.57 11.12
CA VAL A 192 7.39 -3.71 11.97
C VAL A 192 8.87 -3.99 11.71
N ILE A 193 9.68 -4.19 12.75
CA ILE A 193 11.07 -4.61 12.60
C ILE A 193 11.14 -6.06 13.09
N LEU A 194 11.14 -6.98 12.12
CA LEU A 194 11.44 -8.38 12.38
C LEU A 194 12.80 -8.67 11.75
N GLY A 195 13.85 -8.59 12.55
CA GLY A 195 15.22 -8.93 12.15
C GLY A 195 16.04 -9.17 13.38
#